data_AF-A0A1Y1ZMG4-F1
#
_entry.id   AF-A0A1Y1ZMG4-F1
#
_cell.length_a   1.000
_cell.length_b   1.000
_cell.length_c   1.000
_cell.angle_alpha   90.00
_cell.angle_beta   90.00
_cell.angle_gamma   90.00
#
_symmetry.space_group_name_H-M   'P 1'
#
loop_
_entity.id
_entity.type
_entity.pdbx_description
1 polymer ?
#
loop_
_entity_poly.entity_id
_entity_poly.type
_entity_poly.pdbx_seq_one_letter_code
_entity_poly.pdbx_strand_id
1 'polypeptide(L)'
;MDIGPLSTQERGQVQCRCEYDFSLHLPDNLRPLLTISMQDHTHTHPAKHEPLPLQEASPGHKTNFLGLPGELRNRIYELVIYPNHKNLFIAFQTSPHDIFRTFLKSHLYRTSRQVRAETFSYLCSKKSFRIINAVSAETFLRCVGPSGRQSLTSITFVLTQFVDMPARQEDSFFRFIEEAKNLRHFCLEVDAQLTDKAADKPNWLFLARMKKAISILDECTFTWCMIMRFVPDDNEWRLSEMFQRLEELFGAEHRVGGRAFTADGTEIKN
;
A
#
# COMPACT_ATOMS: atom_id res chain seq x y z
N MET A 1 17.97 12.73 -51.76
CA MET A 1 17.88 13.24 -50.39
C MET A 1 17.77 12.02 -49.50
N ASP A 2 18.90 11.61 -48.94
CA ASP A 2 19.02 10.45 -48.05
C ASP A 2 18.46 10.76 -46.66
N ILE A 3 17.61 9.88 -46.16
CA ILE A 3 17.09 9.92 -44.79
C ILE A 3 17.97 8.96 -43.96
N GLY A 4 18.84 9.53 -43.13
CA GLY A 4 19.69 8.77 -42.20
C GLY A 4 18.89 8.24 -40.99
N PRO A 5 19.34 7.14 -40.36
CA PRO A 5 18.62 6.51 -39.25
C PRO A 5 18.85 7.24 -37.93
N LEU A 6 17.76 7.39 -37.16
CA LEU A 6 17.74 7.95 -35.80
C LEU A 6 18.39 7.00 -34.79
N SER A 7 19.36 7.52 -34.05
CA SER A 7 20.11 6.84 -33.00
C SER A 7 19.25 6.50 -31.79
N THR A 8 19.39 5.27 -31.31
CA THR A 8 18.77 4.75 -30.07
C THR A 8 19.51 5.33 -28.86
N GLN A 9 18.86 6.24 -28.13
CA GLN A 9 19.42 6.83 -26.92
C GLN A 9 19.09 6.00 -25.68
N GLU A 10 20.13 5.71 -24.91
CA GLU A 10 20.16 4.88 -23.71
C GLU A 10 19.19 5.36 -22.61
N ARG A 11 18.36 4.45 -22.09
CA ARG A 11 17.57 4.69 -20.87
C ARG A 11 18.44 4.39 -19.65
N GLY A 12 19.05 5.44 -19.09
CA GLY A 12 19.63 5.39 -17.74
C GLY A 12 18.55 5.14 -16.69
N GLN A 13 18.73 4.11 -15.86
CA GLN A 13 17.95 3.92 -14.64
C GLN A 13 18.33 5.01 -13.63
N VAL A 14 17.45 5.99 -13.47
CA VAL A 14 17.54 6.98 -12.39
C VAL A 14 16.93 6.36 -11.13
N GLN A 15 17.79 6.03 -10.17
CA GLN A 15 17.38 5.57 -8.84
C GLN A 15 16.99 6.79 -8.00
N CYS A 16 15.72 7.21 -8.08
CA CYS A 16 15.19 8.26 -7.22
C CYS A 16 15.00 7.73 -5.80
N ARG A 17 15.83 8.21 -4.87
CA ARG A 17 15.71 7.96 -3.43
C ARG A 17 14.81 9.05 -2.84
N CYS A 18 13.52 8.79 -2.72
CA CYS A 18 12.61 9.67 -1.99
C CYS A 18 12.62 9.29 -0.51
N GLU A 19 13.41 9.99 0.29
CA GLU A 19 13.26 10.00 1.74
C GLU A 19 12.10 10.96 2.08
N TYR A 20 10.90 10.38 2.23
CA TYR A 20 9.80 11.07 2.89
C TYR A 20 9.87 10.72 4.37
N ASP A 21 10.30 11.69 5.18
CA ASP A 21 10.32 11.58 6.63
C ASP A 21 8.88 11.73 7.15
N PHE A 22 8.27 10.61 7.55
CA PHE A 22 6.96 10.55 8.18
C PHE A 22 7.14 10.33 9.68
N SER A 23 7.90 11.24 10.31
CA SER A 23 8.14 11.25 11.75
C SER A 23 7.28 12.32 12.42
N LEU A 24 5.97 12.06 12.56
CA LEU A 24 5.15 12.74 13.56
C LEU A 24 5.13 11.88 14.83
N HIS A 25 5.88 12.37 15.82
CA HIS A 25 5.88 12.03 17.25
C HIS A 25 5.87 10.54 17.65
N LEU A 26 7.07 9.98 17.82
CA LEU A 26 7.34 8.98 18.86
C LEU A 26 8.26 9.60 19.93
N PRO A 27 8.03 9.36 21.23
CA PRO A 27 8.90 9.85 22.29
C PRO A 27 10.28 9.17 22.29
N ASP A 28 11.33 9.96 22.56
CA ASP A 28 12.76 9.67 22.40
C ASP A 28 13.37 8.58 23.30
N ASN A 29 12.59 7.80 24.04
CA ASN A 29 13.11 6.98 25.14
C ASN A 29 13.32 5.48 24.85
N LEU A 30 13.47 5.05 23.59
CA LEU A 30 13.68 3.62 23.29
C LEU A 30 14.72 3.34 22.20
N ARG A 31 15.97 3.78 22.42
CA ARG A 31 17.22 3.18 21.90
C ARG A 31 18.34 3.57 22.88
N PRO A 32 19.16 2.69 23.49
CA PRO A 32 19.80 1.55 22.81
C PRO A 32 20.11 0.33 23.71
N LEU A 33 19.75 -0.89 23.30
CA LEU A 33 20.51 -2.08 23.69
C LEU A 33 20.39 -3.11 22.57
N LEU A 34 21.51 -3.42 21.91
CA LEU A 34 21.92 -4.74 21.42
C LEU A 34 23.13 -4.57 20.51
N THR A 35 24.28 -4.31 21.13
CA THR A 35 25.58 -4.65 20.56
C THR A 35 25.87 -6.08 21.03
N ILE A 36 25.59 -7.08 20.18
CA ILE A 36 26.00 -8.46 20.47
C ILE A 36 27.47 -8.57 20.05
N SER A 37 28.35 -8.50 21.05
CA SER A 37 29.75 -8.89 20.94
C SER A 37 29.81 -10.41 20.82
N MET A 38 30.35 -10.90 19.70
CA MET A 38 30.80 -12.29 19.60
C MET A 38 32.06 -12.45 20.45
N GLN A 39 31.95 -13.13 21.58
CA GLN A 39 33.10 -13.63 22.34
C GLN A 39 33.22 -15.14 22.10
N ASP A 40 34.41 -15.53 21.64
CA ASP A 40 34.86 -16.90 21.53
C ASP A 40 34.93 -17.54 22.92
N HIS A 41 34.14 -18.59 23.15
CA HIS A 41 34.32 -19.48 24.29
C HIS A 41 34.96 -20.79 23.86
N THR A 42 36.19 -20.95 24.33
CA THR A 42 37.05 -22.12 24.26
C THR A 42 36.44 -23.37 24.88
N HIS A 43 36.67 -24.48 24.18
CA HIS A 43 36.37 -25.87 24.52
C HIS A 43 36.60 -26.23 26.00
N THR A 44 35.59 -26.89 26.60
CA THR A 44 35.73 -27.71 27.81
C THR A 44 35.20 -29.13 27.53
N HIS A 45 35.92 -30.12 28.07
CA HIS A 45 35.80 -31.55 27.82
C HIS A 45 34.39 -32.17 28.03
N PRO A 46 34.05 -33.24 27.29
CA PRO A 46 32.76 -33.91 27.40
C PRO A 46 32.70 -34.84 28.62
N ALA A 47 31.68 -34.64 29.47
CA ALA A 47 31.26 -35.63 30.44
C ALA A 47 30.55 -36.80 29.72
N LYS A 48 30.89 -38.03 30.10
CA LYS A 48 30.23 -39.25 29.63
C LYS A 48 28.76 -39.25 30.06
N HIS A 49 27.89 -38.84 29.15
CA HIS A 49 26.45 -38.99 29.31
C HIS A 49 26.06 -40.45 29.07
N GLU A 50 25.53 -41.07 30.10
CA GLU A 50 24.84 -42.35 30.08
C GLU A 50 23.63 -42.25 29.13
N PRO A 51 23.47 -43.17 28.15
CA PRO A 51 22.40 -43.08 27.17
C PRO A 51 21.06 -43.34 27.83
N LEU A 52 20.26 -42.28 28.00
CA LEU A 52 18.86 -42.38 28.40
C LEU A 52 18.12 -43.32 27.44
N PRO A 53 17.21 -44.17 27.95
CA PRO A 53 16.45 -45.09 27.13
C PRO A 53 15.69 -44.31 26.06
N LEU A 54 15.90 -44.72 24.80
CA LEU A 54 15.17 -44.24 23.63
C LEU A 54 13.68 -44.48 23.86
N GLN A 55 12.98 -43.43 24.33
CA GLN A 55 11.53 -43.38 24.28
C GLN A 55 11.13 -43.54 22.82
N GLU A 56 10.49 -44.67 22.52
CA GLU A 56 9.90 -44.95 21.21
C GLU A 56 8.98 -43.78 20.85
N ALA A 57 9.45 -42.95 19.93
CA ALA A 57 8.69 -41.83 19.41
C ALA A 57 7.42 -42.39 18.79
N SER A 58 6.29 -42.16 19.48
CA SER A 58 4.94 -42.45 18.98
C SER A 58 4.85 -42.06 17.50
N PRO A 59 4.29 -42.91 16.62
CA PRO A 59 4.30 -42.72 15.17
C PRO A 59 3.90 -41.29 14.81
N GLY A 60 4.89 -40.57 14.28
CA GLY A 60 4.95 -39.11 14.26
C GLY A 60 3.75 -38.48 13.57
N HIS A 61 2.93 -37.79 14.36
CA HIS A 61 2.08 -36.73 13.85
C HIS A 61 2.99 -35.65 13.27
N LYS A 62 3.16 -35.66 11.93
CA LYS A 62 3.83 -34.56 11.23
C LYS A 62 3.04 -33.29 11.52
N THR A 63 3.59 -32.41 12.34
CA THR A 63 3.00 -31.11 12.66
C THR A 63 2.88 -30.31 11.37
N ASN A 64 1.68 -30.21 10.83
CA ASN A 64 1.37 -29.36 9.68
C ASN A 64 1.12 -27.92 10.19
N PHE A 65 1.55 -26.92 9.43
CA PHE A 65 1.29 -25.51 9.73
C PHE A 65 -0.21 -25.23 9.95
N LEU A 66 -1.08 -25.87 9.16
CA LEU A 66 -2.54 -25.75 9.32
C LEU A 66 -3.09 -26.43 10.58
N GLY A 67 -2.33 -27.33 11.21
CA GLY A 67 -2.68 -27.96 12.48
C GLY A 67 -2.38 -27.08 13.71
N LEU A 68 -1.68 -25.96 13.53
CA LEU A 68 -1.45 -24.99 14.60
C LEU A 68 -2.75 -24.24 14.91
N PRO A 69 -3.02 -23.85 16.18
CA PRO A 69 -4.07 -22.89 16.52
C PRO A 69 -3.95 -21.57 15.73
N GLY A 70 -5.08 -20.92 15.45
CA GLY A 70 -5.13 -19.71 14.62
C GLY A 70 -4.30 -18.56 15.20
N GLU A 71 -4.23 -18.45 16.52
CA GLU A 71 -3.45 -17.46 17.26
C GLU A 71 -1.95 -17.62 17.00
N LEU A 72 -1.46 -18.87 16.99
CA LEU A 72 -0.06 -19.15 16.66
C LEU A 72 0.25 -18.86 15.19
N ARG A 73 -0.68 -19.17 14.27
CA ARG A 73 -0.52 -18.82 12.85
C ARG A 73 -0.45 -17.30 12.66
N ASN A 74 -1.33 -16.55 13.33
CA ASN A 74 -1.31 -15.09 13.34
C ASN A 74 0.01 -14.53 13.89
N ARG A 75 0.55 -15.12 14.95
CA ARG A 75 1.85 -14.72 15.51
C ARG A 75 3.00 -15.01 14.53
N ILE A 76 2.94 -16.12 13.78
CA ILE A 76 3.90 -16.40 12.72
C ILE A 76 3.77 -15.37 11.59
N TYR A 77 2.56 -15.04 11.16
CA TYR A 77 2.35 -14.00 10.14
C TYR A 77 2.92 -12.65 10.57
N GLU A 78 2.73 -12.26 11.84
CA GLU A 78 3.30 -11.03 12.41
C GLU A 78 4.83 -10.97 12.31
N LEU A 79 5.50 -12.09 12.62
CA LEU A 79 6.96 -12.16 12.64
C LEU A 79 7.58 -12.26 11.24
N VAL A 80 6.86 -12.86 10.28
CA VAL A 80 7.41 -13.18 8.96
C VAL A 80 6.99 -12.16 7.90
N ILE A 81 5.80 -11.58 8.00
CA ILE A 81 5.22 -10.72 6.96
C ILE A 81 5.36 -9.26 7.35
N TYR A 82 6.43 -8.64 6.86
CA TYR A 82 6.73 -7.22 7.05
C TYR A 82 6.67 -6.78 8.54
N PRO A 83 7.44 -7.42 9.44
CA PRO A 83 7.31 -7.20 10.89
C PRO A 83 7.45 -5.72 11.28
N ASN A 84 8.38 -5.01 10.66
CA ASN A 84 8.70 -3.62 10.99
C ASN A 84 7.99 -2.57 10.13
N HIS A 85 7.16 -2.97 9.17
CA HIS A 85 6.51 -2.02 8.26
C HIS A 85 5.04 -1.90 8.64
N LYS A 86 4.60 -0.73 9.10
CA LYS A 86 3.17 -0.46 9.35
C LYS A 86 2.43 -0.12 8.06
N ASN A 87 3.12 0.56 7.16
CA ASN A 87 2.61 1.02 5.87
C ASN A 87 3.31 0.28 4.74
N LEU A 88 2.55 -0.20 3.77
CA LEU A 88 3.05 -0.89 2.58
C LEU A 88 2.74 -0.06 1.35
N PHE A 89 3.75 0.17 0.53
CA PHE A 89 3.66 1.01 -0.65
C PHE A 89 3.60 0.16 -1.91
N ILE A 90 2.59 0.41 -2.74
CA ILE A 90 2.33 -0.34 -3.97
C ILE A 90 2.37 0.65 -5.13
N ALA A 91 3.42 0.56 -5.93
CA ALA A 91 3.62 1.43 -7.08
C ALA A 91 3.98 0.62 -8.32
N PHE A 92 3.37 0.99 -9.45
CA PHE A 92 3.64 0.41 -10.77
C PHE A 92 3.45 -1.11 -10.86
N GLN A 93 2.54 -1.67 -10.06
CA GLN A 93 2.22 -3.09 -10.07
C GLN A 93 0.95 -3.32 -10.89
N THR A 94 1.11 -3.30 -12.21
CA THR A 94 -0.01 -3.36 -13.16
C THR A 94 -0.36 -4.78 -13.59
N SER A 95 0.45 -5.77 -13.21
CA SER A 95 0.16 -7.18 -13.44
C SER A 95 0.21 -7.99 -12.14
N PRO A 96 -0.54 -9.10 -12.03
CA PRO A 96 -0.43 -10.00 -10.89
C PRO A 96 1.00 -10.48 -10.65
N HIS A 97 1.77 -10.66 -11.72
CA HIS A 97 3.16 -11.13 -11.64
C HIS A 97 4.07 -10.13 -10.91
N ASP A 98 3.83 -8.83 -11.03
CA ASP A 98 4.59 -7.80 -10.31
C ASP A 98 4.34 -7.86 -8.81
N ILE A 99 3.08 -8.06 -8.43
CA ILE A 99 2.66 -8.30 -7.04
C ILE A 99 3.35 -9.56 -6.49
N PHE A 100 3.41 -10.64 -7.29
CA PHE A 100 4.06 -11.88 -6.85
C PHE A 100 5.57 -11.77 -6.65
N ARG A 101 6.26 -10.99 -7.49
CA ARG A 101 7.72 -10.80 -7.41
C ARG A 101 8.15 -9.90 -6.26
N THR A 102 7.29 -8.97 -5.87
CA THR A 102 7.61 -7.96 -4.85
C THR A 102 6.90 -8.29 -3.54
N PHE A 103 5.58 -8.10 -3.51
CA PHE A 103 4.74 -8.14 -2.33
C PHE A 103 4.53 -9.56 -1.78
N LEU A 104 4.48 -10.57 -2.65
CA LEU A 104 4.24 -11.97 -2.27
C LEU A 104 5.49 -12.86 -2.36
N LYS A 105 6.66 -12.26 -2.15
CA LYS A 105 7.94 -12.98 -2.23
C LYS A 105 8.07 -14.06 -1.14
N SER A 106 7.42 -13.88 0.02
CA SER A 106 7.50 -14.84 1.13
C SER A 106 6.96 -16.22 0.73
N HIS A 107 7.66 -17.27 1.18
CA HIS A 107 7.28 -18.67 0.93
C HIS A 107 5.92 -19.02 1.54
N LEU A 108 5.46 -18.30 2.57
CA LEU A 108 4.14 -18.51 3.19
C LEU A 108 2.99 -18.38 2.18
N TYR A 109 3.10 -17.47 1.21
CA TYR A 109 2.09 -17.31 0.17
C TYR A 109 2.04 -18.48 -0.83
N ARG A 110 3.07 -19.34 -0.84
CA ARG A 110 3.21 -20.47 -1.75
C ARG A 110 2.81 -21.80 -1.12
N THR A 111 2.70 -21.88 0.21
CA THR A 111 2.44 -23.12 0.94
C THR A 111 1.08 -23.72 0.59
N SER A 112 -0.01 -22.97 0.74
CA SER A 112 -1.36 -23.43 0.37
C SER A 112 -2.30 -22.27 0.11
N ARG A 113 -3.44 -22.54 -0.56
CA ARG A 113 -4.47 -21.50 -0.81
C ARG A 113 -5.06 -20.96 0.50
N GLN A 114 -5.26 -21.82 1.49
CA GLN A 114 -5.77 -21.43 2.80
C GLN A 114 -4.78 -20.53 3.54
N VAL A 115 -3.51 -20.93 3.64
CA VAL A 115 -2.46 -20.11 4.30
C VAL A 115 -2.34 -18.76 3.61
N ARG A 116 -2.41 -18.73 2.28
CA ARG A 116 -2.39 -17.48 1.51
C ARG A 116 -3.58 -16.58 1.87
N ALA A 117 -4.80 -17.11 1.92
CA ALA A 117 -6.00 -16.35 2.27
C ALA A 117 -5.95 -15.81 3.70
N GLU A 118 -5.52 -16.63 4.66
CA GLU A 118 -5.31 -16.21 6.05
C GLU A 118 -4.24 -15.12 6.16
N THR A 119 -3.12 -15.29 5.46
CA THR A 119 -2.03 -14.30 5.44
C THR A 119 -2.52 -12.97 4.88
N PHE A 120 -3.31 -12.99 3.80
CA PHE A 120 -3.89 -11.76 3.25
C PHE A 120 -4.89 -11.10 4.19
N SER A 121 -5.78 -11.89 4.80
CA SER A 121 -6.74 -11.37 5.79
C SER A 121 -6.00 -10.71 6.97
N TYR A 122 -4.99 -11.39 7.51
CA TYR A 122 -4.13 -10.84 8.55
C TYR A 122 -3.46 -9.54 8.10
N LEU A 123 -2.83 -9.53 6.93
CA LEU A 123 -2.09 -8.38 6.43
C LEU A 123 -2.98 -7.16 6.21
N CYS A 124 -4.15 -7.36 5.58
CA CYS A 124 -5.14 -6.33 5.33
C CYS A 124 -5.76 -5.75 6.61
N SER A 125 -5.83 -6.53 7.69
CA SER A 125 -6.36 -6.09 8.98
C SER A 125 -5.33 -5.36 9.87
N LYS A 126 -4.04 -5.47 9.57
CA LYS A 126 -2.95 -4.96 10.42
C LYS A 126 -2.10 -3.87 9.79
N LYS A 127 -2.10 -3.75 8.46
CA LYS A 127 -1.24 -2.81 7.73
C LYS A 127 -2.09 -1.83 6.93
N SER A 128 -1.54 -0.64 6.74
CA SER A 128 -2.09 0.36 5.83
C SER A 128 -1.41 0.29 4.47
N PHE A 129 -2.17 0.54 3.41
CA PHE A 129 -1.67 0.45 2.04
C PHE A 129 -1.69 1.81 1.38
N ARG A 130 -0.55 2.26 0.86
CA ARG A 130 -0.48 3.45 -0.01
C ARG A 130 -0.25 2.98 -1.44
N ILE A 131 -1.24 3.18 -2.32
CA ILE A 131 -1.26 2.60 -3.65
C ILE A 131 -1.30 3.68 -4.72
N ILE A 132 -0.36 3.63 -5.67
CA ILE A 132 -0.28 4.58 -6.78
C ILE A 132 -1.08 4.10 -7.98
N ASN A 133 -2.01 4.96 -8.41
CA ASN A 133 -2.87 4.85 -9.58
C ASN A 133 -3.89 3.70 -9.52
N ALA A 134 -4.98 3.88 -10.26
CA ALA A 134 -6.12 2.98 -10.24
C ALA A 134 -5.74 1.55 -10.64
N VAL A 135 -4.91 1.40 -11.67
CA VAL A 135 -4.51 0.08 -12.21
C VAL A 135 -3.77 -0.76 -11.17
N SER A 136 -2.87 -0.16 -10.38
CA SER A 136 -2.17 -0.87 -9.32
C SER A 136 -3.12 -1.25 -8.18
N ALA A 137 -4.05 -0.36 -7.82
CA ALA A 137 -5.03 -0.62 -6.78
C ALA A 137 -5.98 -1.75 -7.17
N GLU A 138 -6.48 -1.75 -8.40
CA GLU A 138 -7.31 -2.82 -8.91
C GLU A 138 -6.57 -4.16 -8.92
N THR A 139 -5.33 -4.17 -9.44
CA THR A 139 -4.50 -5.38 -9.49
C THR A 139 -4.24 -5.94 -8.09
N PHE A 140 -3.89 -5.06 -7.14
CA PHE A 140 -3.70 -5.43 -5.74
C PHE A 140 -4.97 -6.02 -5.12
N LEU A 141 -6.10 -5.31 -5.23
CA LEU A 141 -7.38 -5.73 -4.69
C LEU A 141 -7.84 -7.07 -5.28
N ARG A 142 -7.57 -7.31 -6.56
CA ARG A 142 -7.79 -8.60 -7.21
C ARG A 142 -6.92 -9.69 -6.61
N CYS A 143 -5.62 -9.43 -6.41
CA CYS A 143 -4.64 -10.38 -5.90
C CYS A 143 -4.87 -10.81 -4.45
N VAL A 144 -5.27 -9.89 -3.56
CA VAL A 144 -5.56 -10.24 -2.15
C VAL A 144 -6.83 -11.08 -1.99
N GLY A 145 -7.69 -11.10 -3.02
CA GLY A 145 -8.90 -11.90 -3.06
C GLY A 145 -9.98 -11.45 -2.07
N PRO A 146 -11.12 -12.15 -2.02
CA PRO A 146 -12.27 -11.76 -1.20
C PRO A 146 -11.94 -11.62 0.30
N SER A 147 -11.21 -12.59 0.87
CA SER A 147 -10.84 -12.57 2.29
C SER A 147 -9.94 -11.40 2.65
N GLY A 148 -8.99 -11.06 1.78
CA GLY A 148 -8.12 -9.89 1.95
C GLY A 148 -8.90 -8.59 1.85
N ARG A 149 -9.79 -8.45 0.84
CA ARG A 149 -10.63 -7.26 0.67
C ARG A 149 -11.56 -7.04 1.85
N GLN A 150 -12.25 -8.08 2.31
CA GLN A 150 -13.13 -7.99 3.48
C GLN A 150 -12.36 -7.60 4.75
N SER A 151 -11.08 -7.95 4.87
CA SER A 151 -10.27 -7.64 6.06
C SER A 151 -9.52 -6.30 5.97
N LEU A 152 -9.63 -5.61 4.84
CA LEU A 152 -8.90 -4.37 4.57
C LEU A 152 -9.40 -3.24 5.45
N THR A 153 -8.50 -2.59 6.18
CA THR A 153 -8.84 -1.56 7.17
C THR A 153 -8.42 -0.15 6.79
N SER A 154 -7.34 0.01 6.00
CA SER A 154 -6.79 1.33 5.66
C SER A 154 -6.16 1.35 4.27
N ILE A 155 -6.63 2.27 3.42
CA ILE A 155 -6.04 2.57 2.10
C ILE A 155 -5.81 4.07 1.96
N THR A 156 -4.63 4.41 1.47
CA THR A 156 -4.31 5.68 0.83
C THR A 156 -4.17 5.45 -0.67
N PHE A 157 -5.09 6.02 -1.45
CA PHE A 157 -5.08 5.94 -2.90
C PHE A 157 -4.46 7.21 -3.48
N VAL A 158 -3.36 7.04 -4.22
CA VAL A 158 -2.58 8.15 -4.78
C VAL A 158 -2.83 8.24 -6.27
N LEU A 159 -3.47 9.31 -6.71
CA LEU A 159 -3.79 9.56 -8.10
C LEU A 159 -2.77 10.53 -8.71
N THR A 160 -1.75 9.96 -9.37
CA THR A 160 -0.69 10.75 -10.02
C THR A 160 -0.96 11.08 -11.48
N GLN A 161 -1.77 10.25 -12.13
CA GLN A 161 -2.19 10.41 -13.51
C GLN A 161 -3.51 9.65 -13.72
N PHE A 162 -4.37 10.16 -14.59
CA PHE A 162 -5.48 9.37 -15.12
C PHE A 162 -4.89 8.40 -16.13
N VAL A 163 -4.65 7.16 -15.69
CA VAL A 163 -4.35 6.08 -16.62
C VAL A 163 -5.68 5.58 -17.15
N ASP A 164 -5.82 5.54 -18.47
CA ASP A 164 -6.95 4.88 -19.12
C ASP A 164 -7.04 3.44 -18.63
N MET A 165 -8.01 3.23 -17.75
CA MET A 165 -8.37 1.92 -17.26
C MET A 165 -9.46 1.37 -18.17
N PRO A 166 -9.32 0.15 -18.71
CA PRO A 166 -10.41 -0.48 -19.45
C PRO A 166 -11.69 -0.50 -18.58
N ALA A 167 -12.85 -0.19 -19.15
CA ALA A 167 -14.11 -0.07 -18.39
C ALA A 167 -14.38 -1.27 -17.46
N ARG A 168 -14.09 -2.50 -17.91
CA ARG A 168 -14.22 -3.73 -17.09
C ARG A 168 -13.32 -3.75 -15.86
N GLN A 169 -12.12 -3.19 -15.98
CA GLN A 169 -11.17 -3.06 -14.88
C GLN A 169 -11.63 -1.97 -13.92
N GLU A 170 -12.17 -0.86 -14.44
CA GLU A 170 -12.76 0.21 -13.62
C GLU A 170 -13.95 -0.28 -12.80
N ASP A 171 -14.86 -1.03 -13.42
CA ASP A 171 -15.98 -1.65 -12.72
C ASP A 171 -15.52 -2.65 -11.65
N SER A 172 -14.45 -3.41 -11.96
CA SER A 172 -13.86 -4.34 -10.98
C SER A 172 -13.24 -3.59 -9.81
N PHE A 173 -12.55 -2.48 -10.05
CA PHE A 173 -11.97 -1.63 -9.02
C PHE A 173 -13.04 -1.14 -8.04
N PHE A 174 -14.12 -0.53 -8.53
CA PHE A 174 -15.18 -0.02 -7.65
C PHE A 174 -15.90 -1.14 -6.90
N ARG A 175 -16.22 -2.26 -7.57
CA ARG A 175 -16.77 -3.45 -6.90
C ARG A 175 -15.86 -3.93 -5.77
N PHE A 176 -14.54 -3.93 -5.97
CA PHE A 176 -13.61 -4.37 -4.93
C PHE A 176 -13.52 -3.42 -3.74
N ILE A 177 -13.69 -2.12 -3.96
CA ILE A 177 -13.82 -1.15 -2.87
C ILE A 177 -15.12 -1.40 -2.09
N GLU A 178 -16.24 -1.64 -2.76
CA GLU A 178 -17.53 -1.96 -2.13
C GLU A 178 -17.48 -3.27 -1.32
N GLU A 179 -16.63 -4.22 -1.70
CA GLU A 179 -16.39 -5.46 -0.93
C GLU A 179 -15.58 -5.24 0.36
N ALA A 180 -14.91 -4.10 0.53
CA ALA A 180 -14.05 -3.79 1.66
C ALA A 180 -14.82 -3.30 2.90
N LYS A 181 -15.74 -4.13 3.40
CA LYS A 181 -16.69 -3.79 4.48
C LYS A 181 -16.04 -3.35 5.81
N ASN A 182 -14.80 -3.76 6.06
CA ASN A 182 -14.07 -3.37 7.28
C ASN A 182 -13.13 -2.17 7.06
N LEU A 183 -13.23 -1.49 5.91
CA LEU A 183 -12.40 -0.34 5.61
C LEU A 183 -12.79 0.82 6.52
N ARG A 184 -11.87 1.23 7.40
CA ARG A 184 -12.08 2.29 8.39
C ARG A 184 -11.50 3.62 7.95
N HIS A 185 -10.46 3.58 7.12
CA HIS A 185 -9.78 4.78 6.64
C HIS A 185 -9.56 4.70 5.12
N PHE A 186 -10.13 5.66 4.40
CA PHE A 186 -9.84 5.90 3.00
C PHE A 186 -9.26 7.31 2.84
N CYS A 187 -8.05 7.42 2.32
CA CYS A 187 -7.41 8.69 2.00
C CYS A 187 -7.16 8.80 0.50
N LEU A 188 -7.63 9.88 -0.13
CA LEU A 188 -7.35 10.19 -1.53
C LEU A 188 -6.25 11.26 -1.60
N GLU A 189 -5.11 10.91 -2.19
CA GLU A 189 -4.06 11.88 -2.50
C GLU A 189 -4.07 12.18 -4.00
N VAL A 190 -4.30 13.43 -4.37
CA VAL A 190 -4.38 13.87 -5.78
C VAL A 190 -3.12 14.63 -6.14
N ASP A 191 -2.37 14.19 -7.14
CA ASP A 191 -1.20 14.95 -7.61
C ASP A 191 -1.65 16.23 -8.33
N ALA A 192 -1.02 17.35 -8.00
CA ALA A 192 -1.27 18.65 -8.62
C ALA A 192 -1.09 18.62 -10.16
N GLN A 193 -0.21 17.73 -10.65
CA GLN A 193 0.05 17.58 -12.08
C GLN A 193 -0.97 16.70 -12.80
N LEU A 194 -2.03 16.25 -12.12
CA LEU A 194 -3.05 15.39 -12.69
C LEU A 194 -3.74 16.06 -13.89
N THR A 195 -3.24 15.77 -15.10
CA THR A 195 -3.84 16.11 -16.39
C THR A 195 -4.37 14.85 -17.06
N ASP A 196 -5.45 15.01 -17.82
CA ASP A 196 -5.69 14.10 -18.94
C ASP A 196 -4.83 14.61 -20.11
N LYS A 197 -3.84 13.79 -20.52
CA LYS A 197 -2.89 14.13 -21.60
C LYS A 197 -3.58 14.41 -22.94
N ALA A 198 -4.83 13.98 -23.12
CA ALA A 198 -5.58 14.14 -24.36
C ALA A 198 -6.59 15.31 -24.33
N ALA A 199 -7.03 15.77 -23.17
CA ALA A 199 -8.19 16.67 -23.07
C ALA A 199 -8.07 17.82 -22.05
N ASP A 200 -6.96 17.92 -21.30
CA ASP A 200 -6.78 18.91 -20.23
C ASP A 200 -7.89 18.89 -19.15
N LYS A 201 -8.75 17.86 -19.15
CA LYS A 201 -9.89 17.72 -18.25
C LYS A 201 -9.67 16.51 -17.36
N PRO A 202 -9.56 16.69 -16.03
CA PRO A 202 -9.55 15.58 -15.10
C PRO A 202 -10.75 14.66 -15.35
N ASN A 203 -10.57 13.33 -15.21
CA ASN A 203 -11.68 12.39 -15.26
C ASN A 203 -12.49 12.48 -13.97
N TRP A 204 -13.27 13.56 -13.86
CA TRP A 204 -14.14 13.86 -12.74
C TRP A 204 -15.22 12.79 -12.54
N LEU A 205 -15.61 12.09 -13.60
CA LEU A 205 -16.57 10.98 -13.51
C LEU A 205 -16.01 9.82 -12.68
N PHE A 206 -14.73 9.47 -12.88
CA PHE A 206 -14.05 8.48 -12.05
C PHE A 206 -14.02 8.88 -10.57
N LEU A 207 -13.69 10.14 -10.28
CA LEU A 207 -13.69 10.67 -8.90
C LEU A 207 -15.10 10.67 -8.29
N ALA A 208 -16.14 11.01 -9.06
CA ALA A 208 -17.51 10.97 -8.60
C ALA A 208 -17.98 9.54 -8.29
N ARG A 209 -17.61 8.56 -9.13
CA ARG A 209 -17.83 7.14 -8.86
C ARG A 209 -17.10 6.69 -7.60
N MET A 210 -15.88 7.17 -7.38
CA MET A 210 -15.12 6.89 -6.17
C MET A 210 -15.80 7.41 -4.91
N LYS A 211 -16.26 8.67 -4.92
CA LYS A 211 -17.06 9.23 -3.82
C LYS A 211 -18.26 8.34 -3.52
N LYS A 212 -19.01 7.94 -4.56
CA LYS A 212 -20.17 7.07 -4.42
C LYS A 212 -19.80 5.71 -3.80
N ALA A 213 -18.75 5.05 -4.30
CA ALA A 213 -18.32 3.77 -3.77
C ALA A 213 -17.90 3.85 -2.29
N ILE A 214 -17.20 4.92 -1.90
CA ILE A 214 -16.78 5.14 -0.51
C ILE A 214 -17.98 5.44 0.39
N SER A 215 -18.98 6.17 -0.10
CA SER A 215 -20.19 6.50 0.67
C SER A 215 -21.05 5.30 1.05
N ILE A 216 -20.84 4.14 0.40
CA ILE A 216 -21.50 2.87 0.73
C ILE A 216 -20.83 2.19 1.93
N LEU A 217 -19.59 2.57 2.28
CA LEU A 217 -18.83 1.95 3.34
C LEU A 217 -19.19 2.55 4.70
N ASP A 218 -19.95 1.78 5.48
CA ASP A 218 -20.31 2.16 6.85
C ASP A 218 -19.07 2.40 7.71
N GLU A 219 -19.10 3.45 8.53
CA GLU A 219 -18.02 3.81 9.49
C GLU A 219 -16.64 4.07 8.85
N CYS A 220 -16.57 4.28 7.53
CA CYS A 220 -15.33 4.64 6.85
C CYS A 220 -15.07 6.14 6.98
N THR A 221 -13.94 6.52 7.59
CA THR A 221 -13.46 7.90 7.59
C THR A 221 -12.80 8.20 6.25
N PHE A 222 -13.41 9.10 5.50
CA PHE A 222 -12.88 9.59 4.24
C PHE A 222 -12.11 10.91 4.42
N THR A 223 -10.95 10.99 3.78
CA THR A 223 -10.11 12.19 3.75
C THR A 223 -9.50 12.37 2.36
N TRP A 224 -9.13 13.60 2.01
CA TRP A 224 -8.39 13.87 0.78
C TRP A 224 -7.34 14.97 0.95
N CYS A 225 -6.31 14.95 0.11
CA CYS A 225 -5.33 16.02 0.03
C CYS A 225 -4.75 16.15 -1.38
N MET A 226 -4.15 17.30 -1.67
CA MET A 226 -3.43 17.52 -2.92
C MET A 226 -1.92 17.44 -2.67
N ILE A 227 -1.22 16.67 -3.51
CA ILE A 227 0.23 16.58 -3.49
C ILE A 227 0.79 17.65 -4.42
N MET A 228 1.41 18.66 -3.82
CA MET A 228 2.07 19.75 -4.54
C MET A 228 3.53 19.36 -4.82
N ARG A 229 3.84 18.94 -6.04
CA ARG A 229 5.22 18.65 -6.49
C ARG A 229 5.61 19.57 -7.63
N PHE A 230 6.60 20.42 -7.38
CA PHE A 230 7.22 21.29 -8.40
C PHE A 230 6.17 22.00 -9.26
N VAL A 231 5.22 22.68 -8.63
CA VAL A 231 4.21 23.45 -9.35
C VAL A 231 4.90 24.69 -9.91
N PRO A 232 4.97 24.85 -11.24
CA PRO A 232 5.45 26.09 -11.84
C PRO A 232 4.50 27.25 -11.50
N ASP A 233 5.03 28.44 -11.25
CA ASP A 233 4.26 29.62 -10.82
C ASP A 233 3.11 30.00 -11.78
N ASP A 234 3.18 29.60 -13.06
CA ASP A 234 2.15 29.86 -14.07
C ASP A 234 0.90 28.95 -13.99
N ASN A 235 0.85 28.03 -13.02
CA ASN A 235 -0.27 27.10 -12.84
C ASN A 235 -1.17 27.37 -11.62
N GLU A 236 -1.02 28.51 -10.93
CA GLU A 236 -1.83 28.83 -9.74
C GLU A 236 -3.34 28.76 -9.99
N TRP A 237 -3.84 29.38 -11.06
CA TRP A 237 -5.28 29.41 -11.38
C TRP A 237 -5.86 28.00 -11.55
N ARG A 238 -5.11 27.10 -12.20
CA ARG A 238 -5.51 25.72 -12.44
C ARG A 238 -5.57 24.93 -11.14
N LEU A 239 -4.62 25.16 -10.24
CA LEU A 239 -4.65 24.53 -8.93
C LEU A 239 -5.85 25.01 -8.12
N SER A 240 -6.13 26.31 -8.10
CA SER A 240 -7.32 26.85 -7.44
C SER A 240 -8.60 26.22 -8.00
N GLU A 241 -8.70 26.06 -9.32
CA GLU A 241 -9.84 25.35 -9.94
C GLU A 241 -9.89 23.89 -9.49
N MET A 242 -8.78 23.16 -9.51
CA MET A 242 -8.73 21.77 -9.04
C MET A 242 -9.12 21.64 -7.57
N PHE A 243 -8.65 22.53 -6.69
CA PHE A 243 -9.03 22.57 -5.28
C PHE A 243 -10.52 22.80 -5.12
N GLN A 244 -11.08 23.81 -5.79
CA GLN A 244 -12.51 24.11 -5.73
C GLN A 244 -13.33 22.91 -6.18
N ARG A 245 -12.95 22.25 -7.27
CA ARG A 245 -13.63 21.05 -7.77
C ARG A 245 -13.53 19.87 -6.82
N LEU A 246 -12.38 19.66 -6.20
CA LEU A 246 -12.21 18.63 -5.17
C LEU A 246 -13.04 18.96 -3.92
N GLU A 247 -13.13 20.21 -3.50
CA GLU A 247 -14.00 20.64 -2.40
C GLU A 247 -15.49 20.45 -2.73
N GLU A 248 -15.92 20.84 -3.94
CA GLU A 248 -17.28 20.59 -4.43
C GLU A 248 -17.61 19.09 -4.42
N LEU A 249 -16.66 18.26 -4.84
CA LEU A 249 -16.87 16.83 -4.96
C LEU A 249 -16.74 16.11 -3.62
N PHE A 250 -15.76 16.44 -2.79
CA PHE A 250 -15.38 15.64 -1.63
C PHE A 250 -15.63 16.33 -0.29
N GLY A 251 -16.03 17.61 -0.28
CA GLY A 251 -16.22 18.41 0.93
C GLY A 251 -14.91 18.98 1.47
N ALA A 252 -14.91 20.27 1.83
CA ALA A 252 -13.76 20.95 2.42
C ALA A 252 -13.43 20.41 3.83
N GLU A 253 -14.45 19.93 4.55
CA GLU A 253 -14.35 19.30 5.87
C GLU A 253 -13.56 17.99 5.86
N HIS A 254 -13.43 17.34 4.70
CA HIS A 254 -12.68 16.10 4.52
C HIS A 254 -11.22 16.33 4.07
N ARG A 255 -10.82 17.59 3.85
CA ARG A 255 -9.46 17.92 3.42
C ARG A 255 -8.46 17.79 4.57
N VAL A 256 -7.35 17.09 4.34
CA VAL A 256 -6.26 16.92 5.30
C VAL A 256 -4.96 17.49 4.74
N GLY A 257 -4.58 18.67 5.21
CA GLY A 257 -3.36 19.36 4.77
C GLY A 257 -3.47 20.01 3.39
N GLY A 258 -2.42 20.75 3.01
CA GLY A 258 -2.42 21.66 1.86
C GLY A 258 -3.07 23.00 2.22
N ARG A 259 -2.33 24.10 2.07
CA ARG A 259 -2.92 25.43 2.11
C ARG A 259 -3.54 25.66 0.73
N ALA A 260 -4.83 25.92 0.67
CA ALA A 260 -5.45 26.40 -0.56
C ALA A 260 -5.46 27.93 -0.54
N PHE A 261 -5.32 28.54 -1.70
CA PHE A 261 -5.39 29.99 -1.88
C PHE A 261 -6.48 30.29 -2.90
N THR A 262 -7.26 31.34 -2.64
CA THR A 262 -8.20 31.91 -3.62
C THR A 262 -7.43 32.51 -4.81
N ALA A 263 -8.15 32.79 -5.91
CA ALA A 263 -7.55 33.38 -7.12
C ALA A 263 -6.91 34.77 -6.88
N ASP A 264 -7.24 35.45 -5.78
CA ASP A 264 -6.63 36.71 -5.35
C ASP A 264 -5.44 36.51 -4.39
N GLY A 265 -5.01 35.27 -4.16
CA GLY A 265 -3.88 34.93 -3.29
C GLY A 265 -4.22 34.86 -1.79
N THR A 266 -5.49 34.98 -1.40
CA THR A 266 -5.89 34.83 0.01
C THR A 266 -5.85 33.37 0.43
N GLU A 267 -5.13 33.05 1.51
CA GLU A 267 -5.14 31.71 2.10
C GLU A 267 -6.55 31.36 2.57
N ILE A 268 -7.12 30.27 2.04
CA ILE A 268 -8.39 29.69 2.48
C ILE A 268 -8.12 29.02 3.83
N LYS A 269 -8.27 29.80 4.90
CA LYS A 269 -8.20 29.32 6.27
C LYS A 269 -9.51 28.64 6.63
N ASN A 270 -9.43 27.38 7.08
CA ASN A 270 -10.54 26.68 7.72
C ASN A 270 -10.91 27.36 9.04
#